data_AF-A0A1Q9A0P7-F1
#
_entry.id   AF-A0A1Q9A0P7-F1
#
_cell.length_a   1.000
_cell.length_b   1.000
_cell.length_c   1.000
_cell.angle_alpha   90.00
_cell.angle_beta   90.00
_cell.angle_gamma   90.00
#
_symmetry.space_group_name_H-M   'P 1'
#
loop_
_entity.id
_entity.type
_entity.pdbx_description
1 polymer ?
#
loop_
_entity_poly.entity_id
_entity_poly.type
_entity_poly.pdbx_seq_one_letter_code
_entity_poly.pdbx_strand_id
1 'polypeptide(L)' 'MRFAAIYGNGAAMGFSPQAVRAMSMFQFFAAVDGWMKANVPEEENALSERERDDLWEFINR' A
#
# COMPACT_ATOMS: atom_id res chain seq x y z
N MET A 1 -12.44 -6.34 5.66
CA MET A 1 -11.65 -5.94 4.48
C MET A 1 -12.41 -4.90 3.68
N ARG A 2 -11.79 -3.78 3.30
CA ARG A 2 -12.42 -2.75 2.46
C ARG A 2 -12.18 -3.09 0.98
N PHE A 3 -13.10 -3.82 0.34
CA PHE A 3 -12.96 -4.23 -1.07
C PHE A 3 -12.70 -3.06 -2.03
N ALA A 4 -13.27 -1.89 -1.75
CA ALA A 4 -13.02 -0.67 -2.52
C ALA A 4 -11.53 -0.29 -2.57
N ALA A 5 -10.79 -0.48 -1.46
CA ALA A 5 -9.36 -0.18 -1.41
C ALA A 5 -8.52 -1.14 -2.27
N ILE A 6 -8.91 -2.42 -2.35
CA ILE A 6 -8.22 -3.42 -3.18
C ILE A 6 -8.35 -3.04 -4.66
N TYR A 7 -9.56 -2.77 -5.13
CA TYR A 7 -9.74 -2.36 -6.52
C TYR A 7 -9.18 -0.96 -6.82
N GLY A 8 -9.24 -0.04 -5.85
CA GLY A 8 -8.64 1.29 -5.97
C GLY A 8 -7.12 1.24 -6.16
N ASN A 9 -6.42 0.46 -5.33
CA ASN A 9 -4.99 0.23 -5.47
C ASN A 9 -4.68 -0.48 -6.80
N GLY A 10 -5.51 -1.45 -7.21
CA GLY A 10 -5.40 -2.07 -8.53
C GLY A 10 -5.47 -1.06 -9.67
N ALA A 11 -6.43 -0.14 -9.62
CA ALA A 11 -6.57 0.91 -10.63
C ALA A 11 -5.36 1.86 -10.66
N ALA A 12 -4.81 2.23 -9.50
CA ALA A 12 -3.59 3.06 -9.42
C ALA A 12 -2.37 2.37 -10.04
N MET A 13 -2.30 1.03 -9.95
CA MET A 13 -1.27 0.22 -10.63
C MET A 13 -1.58 -0.06 -12.11
N GLY A 14 -2.71 0.42 -12.64
CA GLY A 14 -3.12 0.17 -14.03
C GLY A 14 -3.82 -1.17 -14.28
N PHE A 15 -4.18 -1.91 -13.22
CA PHE A 15 -4.92 -3.16 -13.35
C PHE A 15 -6.43 -2.93 -13.51
N SER A 16 -7.05 -3.72 -14.38
CA SER A 16 -8.51 -3.82 -14.45
C SER A 16 -9.07 -4.58 -13.24
N PRO A 17 -10.35 -4.38 -12.88
CA PRO A 17 -10.98 -5.18 -11.83
C PRO A 17 -10.95 -6.70 -12.10
N GLN A 18 -10.98 -7.11 -13.37
CA GLN A 18 -10.86 -8.50 -13.78
C GLN A 18 -9.47 -9.06 -13.47
N ALA A 19 -8.42 -8.29 -13.76
CA ALA A 19 -7.04 -8.67 -13.43
C ALA A 19 -6.84 -8.80 -11.92
N VAL A 20 -7.40 -7.87 -11.14
CA VAL A 20 -7.37 -7.93 -9.67
C VAL A 20 -8.07 -9.19 -9.14
N ARG A 21 -9.22 -9.57 -9.71
CA ARG A 21 -9.95 -10.79 -9.31
C ARG A 21 -9.23 -12.08 -9.67
N ALA A 22 -8.40 -12.07 -10.71
CA ALA A 22 -7.64 -13.24 -11.13
C ALA A 22 -6.43 -13.54 -10.22
N MET A 23 -6.03 -12.56 -9.39
CA MET A 23 -4.92 -12.71 -8.45
C MET A 23 -5.39 -13.27 -7.11
N SER A 24 -4.54 -14.11 -6.49
CA SER A 24 -4.62 -14.36 -5.06
C SER A 24 -4.27 -13.08 -4.28
N MET A 25 -4.68 -13.00 -3.01
CA MET A 25 -4.32 -11.85 -2.17
C MET A 25 -2.81 -11.70 -1.98
N PHE A 26 -2.07 -12.80 -1.93
CA PHE A 26 -0.61 -12.77 -1.89
C PHE A 26 -0.01 -12.09 -3.13
N GLN A 27 -0.43 -12.52 -4.33
CA GLN A 27 0.03 -11.93 -5.59
C GLN A 27 -0.32 -10.44 -5.68
N PHE A 28 -1.53 -10.07 -5.27
CA PHE A 28 -1.96 -8.68 -5.26
C PHE A 28 -1.10 -7.82 -4.34
N PHE A 29 -0.86 -8.25 -3.09
CA PHE A 29 -0.04 -7.47 -2.16
C PHE A 29 1.44 -7.43 -2.54
N ALA A 30 1.98 -8.48 -3.17
CA ALA A 30 3.33 -8.44 -3.74
C ALA A 30 3.45 -7.41 -4.88
N ALA A 31 2.43 -7.31 -5.74
CA ALA A 31 2.40 -6.29 -6.79
C ALA A 31 2.31 -4.87 -6.20
N VAL A 32 1.51 -4.67 -5.15
CA VAL A 32 1.43 -3.39 -4.43
C VAL A 32 2.79 -3.00 -3.84
N ASP A 33 3.48 -3.92 -3.15
CA ASP A 33 4.81 -3.66 -2.57
C ASP A 33 5.83 -3.26 -3.66
N GLY A 34 5.87 -3.99 -4.77
CA GLY A 34 6.74 -3.68 -5.90
C GLY A 34 6.43 -2.33 -6.53
N TRP A 35 5.14 -2.00 -6.69
CA TRP A 35 4.71 -0.70 -7.21
C TRP A 35 5.10 0.44 -6.27
N MET A 36 4.92 0.28 -4.96
CA MET A 36 5.30 1.30 -3.98
C MET A 36 6.79 1.61 -4.04
N LYS A 37 7.66 0.59 -4.06
CA LYS A 37 9.12 0.78 -4.18
C LYS A 37 9.54 1.50 -5.46
N ALA A 38 8.80 1.30 -6.55
CA ALA A 38 9.12 1.89 -7.84
C ALA A 38 8.58 3.32 -8.03
N ASN A 39 7.52 3.69 -7.32
CA ASN A 39 6.78 4.94 -7.59
C ASN A 39 6.72 5.90 -6.39
N VAL A 40 7.01 5.42 -5.18
CA VAL A 40 7.02 6.25 -3.97
C VAL A 40 8.48 6.45 -3.56
N PRO A 41 9.01 7.68 -3.67
CA PRO A 41 10.35 7.99 -3.19
C PRO A 41 10.46 7.71 -1.69
N GLU A 42 11.51 7.00 -1.26
CA GLU A 42 11.67 6.59 0.15
C GLU A 42 11.72 7.78 1.11
N GLU A 43 12.12 8.97 0.65
CA GLU A 43 12.38 10.12 1.53
C GLU A 43 11.33 11.24 1.45
N GLU A 44 10.52 11.32 0.40
CA GLU A 44 9.76 12.55 0.11
C GLU A 44 8.54 12.75 1.04
N ASN A 45 8.07 11.69 1.71
CA ASN A 45 6.97 11.76 2.69
C ASN A 45 7.05 10.66 3.78
N ALA A 46 8.23 10.08 4.00
CA ALA A 46 8.40 9.15 5.12
C ALA A 46 8.37 9.93 6.43
N LEU A 47 7.71 9.37 7.45
CA LEU A 47 7.85 9.88 8.81
C LEU A 47 9.33 9.83 9.19
N SER A 48 9.85 10.92 9.75
CA SER A 48 11.12 10.85 10.46
C SER A 48 11.04 9.80 11.57
N GLU A 49 12.18 9.29 12.03
CA GLU A 49 12.19 8.28 13.11
C GLU A 49 11.43 8.77 14.34
N ARG A 50 11.56 10.06 14.67
CA ARG A 50 10.82 10.69 15.78
C ARG A 50 9.31 10.69 15.55
N GLU A 51 8.84 11.10 14.37
CA GLU A 51 7.40 11.10 14.07
C GLU A 51 6.81 9.68 14.04
N ARG A 52 7.62 8.70 13.66
CA ARG A 52 7.25 7.28 13.67
C ARG A 52 7.13 6.74 15.10
N ASP A 53 8.03 7.14 16.00
CA ASP A 53 7.99 6.80 17.42
C ASP A 53 6.79 7.47 18.12
N ASP A 54 6.55 8.76 17.85
CA ASP A 54 5.40 9.51 18.38
C ASP A 54 4.06 8.87 17.94
N LEU A 55 3.97 8.43 16.68
CA LEU A 55 2.80 7.70 16.17
C LEU A 55 2.62 6.36 16.88
N TRP A 56 3.72 5.63 17.14
CA TRP A 56 3.65 4.34 17.83
C TRP A 56 3.18 4.49 19.28
N GLU A 57 3.61 5.51 20.00
CA GLU A 57 3.10 5.80 21.34
C GLU A 57 1.60 6.14 21.33
N PHE A 58 1.15 6.91 20.33
CA PHE A 58 -0.28 7.26 20.19
C PHE A 58 -1.16 6.03 19.93
N ILE A 59 -0.77 5.13 19.03
CA ILE A 59 -1.57 3.94 18.67
C ILE A 59 -1.68 2.94 19.83
N ASN A 60 -0.64 2.85 20.66
CA ASN A 60 -0.61 1.93 21.81
C ASN A 60 -1.35 2.46 23.06
N ARG A 61 -1.98 3.63 22.95
CA ARG A 61 -2.73 4.30 24.03
C ARG A 61 -4.23 4.00 23.95
#